data_AF-A0A4U9UQN7-F1
#
_entry.id   AF-A0A4U9UQN7-F1
#
_cell.length_a   1.000
_cell.length_b   1.000
_cell.length_c   1.000
_cell.angle_alpha   90.00
_cell.angle_beta   90.00
_cell.angle_gamma   90.00
#
_symmetry.space_group_name_H-M   'P 1'
#
loop_
_entity.id
_entity.type
_entity.pdbx_description
1 polymer ?
#
loop_
_entity_poly.entity_id
_entity_poly.type
_entity_poly.pdbx_seq_one_letter_code
_entity_poly.pdbx_strand_id
1 'polypeptide(L)'
;MLRGEVGHVSAERVLSGPGLVNLYRAIVKADKRLPEKLEPKDITERALADSCTDCRRALSLFCVIMGRFGGNLALNLGTFGGVYIAGGIVPRFMEFFKASGFRAAFEDKGRFKDYVREIPVFMITHSQPGLLGAGAHLRQTLGIPLTPTLSQRERELSAPARLEVKR
;
A
#
# COMPACT_ATOMS: atom_id res chain seq x y z
N MET A 1 22.92 3.08 7.12
CA MET A 1 22.42 4.27 6.40
C MET A 1 21.12 4.84 6.98
N LEU A 2 19.98 4.13 7.09
CA LEU A 2 18.79 4.71 7.75
C LEU A 2 18.82 4.64 9.29
N ARG A 3 19.20 3.48 9.84
CA ARG A 3 19.27 3.25 11.30
C ARG A 3 20.18 4.25 12.04
N GLY A 4 21.24 4.71 11.38
CA GLY A 4 22.17 5.70 11.95
C GLY A 4 21.61 7.12 12.01
N GLU A 5 20.57 7.43 11.23
CA GLU A 5 19.95 8.77 11.20
C GLU A 5 18.77 8.86 12.18
N VAL A 6 17.97 7.79 12.31
CA VAL A 6 16.70 7.83 13.07
C VAL A 6 16.62 6.82 14.21
N GLY A 7 17.68 6.03 14.45
CA GLY A 7 17.66 4.94 15.42
C GLY A 7 16.75 3.80 14.95
N HIS A 8 15.58 3.64 15.57
CA HIS A 8 14.62 2.60 15.21
C HIS A 8 13.96 2.85 13.84
N VAL A 9 13.96 1.82 12.99
CA VAL A 9 13.38 1.88 11.63
C VAL A 9 12.10 1.04 11.59
N SER A 10 10.95 1.68 11.82
CA SER A 10 9.63 1.04 11.71
C SER A 10 9.24 0.82 10.24
N ALA A 11 8.21 0.01 10.00
CA ALA A 11 7.62 -0.15 8.67
C ALA A 11 7.17 1.20 8.07
N GLU A 12 6.61 2.10 8.88
CA GLU A 12 6.18 3.44 8.44
C GLU A 12 7.34 4.31 7.92
N ARG A 13 8.57 4.08 8.40
CA ARG A 13 9.76 4.79 7.89
C ARG A 13 10.07 4.48 6.43
N VAL A 14 9.44 3.45 5.86
CA VAL A 14 9.58 3.07 4.44
C VAL A 14 8.23 2.96 3.71
N LEU A 15 7.12 2.73 4.41
CA LEU A 15 5.76 2.61 3.86
C LEU A 15 4.90 3.85 4.11
N SER A 16 5.42 5.02 3.75
CA SER A 16 4.72 6.30 3.83
C SER A 16 5.22 7.27 2.74
N GLY A 17 4.59 8.43 2.59
CA GLY A 17 5.10 9.50 1.73
C GLY A 17 6.55 9.88 2.08
N PRO A 18 6.85 10.27 3.34
CA PRO A 18 8.23 10.45 3.80
C PRO A 18 9.08 9.17 3.66
N GLY A 19 8.46 7.99 3.76
CA GLY A 19 9.12 6.70 3.53
C GLY A 19 9.67 6.54 2.10
N LEU A 20 8.99 7.05 1.08
CA LEU A 20 9.51 7.08 -0.30
C LEU A 20 10.79 7.92 -0.40
N VAL A 21 10.83 9.07 0.27
CA VAL A 21 12.01 9.92 0.33
C VAL A 21 13.16 9.20 1.06
N ASN A 22 12.86 8.48 2.15
CA ASN A 22 13.84 7.67 2.86
C ASN A 22 14.41 6.55 1.98
N LEU A 23 13.57 5.85 1.20
CA LEU A 23 13.99 4.81 0.26
C LEU A 23 14.89 5.40 -0.83
N TYR A 24 14.48 6.51 -1.45
CA TYR A 24 15.28 7.22 -2.44
C TYR A 24 16.65 7.63 -1.88
N ARG A 25 16.68 8.31 -0.73
CA ARG A 25 17.93 8.74 -0.07
C ARG A 25 18.83 7.55 0.24
N ALA A 26 18.26 6.45 0.72
CA ALA A 26 19.02 5.24 1.02
C ALA A 26 19.62 4.59 -0.24
N ILE A 27 18.88 4.55 -1.36
CA ILE A 27 19.36 4.05 -2.65
C ILE A 27 20.54 4.89 -3.15
N VAL A 28 20.38 6.22 -3.20
CA VAL A 28 21.41 7.13 -3.70
C VAL A 28 22.68 7.05 -2.86
N LYS A 29 22.53 7.04 -1.53
CA LYS A 29 23.67 6.92 -0.61
C LYS A 29 24.35 5.55 -0.71
N ALA A 30 23.59 4.46 -0.89
CA ALA A 30 24.17 3.13 -1.08
C ALA A 30 25.07 3.05 -2.33
N ASP A 31 24.77 3.87 -3.33
CA ASP A 31 25.57 4.07 -4.54
C ASP A 31 26.66 5.16 -4.39
N LYS A 32 26.96 5.56 -3.14
CA LYS A 32 27.97 6.59 -2.79
C LYS A 32 27.73 7.96 -3.44
N ARG A 33 26.50 8.27 -3.83
CA ARG A 33 26.09 9.58 -4.38
C ARG A 33 25.41 10.44 -3.32
N LEU A 34 25.27 11.73 -3.61
CA LEU A 34 24.57 12.70 -2.76
C LEU A 34 23.10 12.82 -3.22
N PRO A 35 22.11 12.57 -2.35
CA PRO A 35 20.70 12.71 -2.71
C PRO A 35 20.29 14.17 -2.81
N GLU A 36 19.45 14.48 -3.80
CA GLU A 36 18.74 15.75 -3.88
C GLU A 36 17.71 15.86 -2.74
N LYS A 37 17.32 17.10 -2.41
CA LYS A 37 16.22 17.36 -1.48
C LYS A 37 14.88 17.26 -2.23
N LEU A 38 14.33 16.05 -2.28
CA LEU A 38 13.06 15.74 -2.94
C LEU A 38 11.92 15.57 -1.94
N GLU A 39 10.75 16.02 -2.33
CA GLU A 39 9.48 15.77 -1.63
C GLU A 39 8.86 14.44 -2.09
N PRO A 40 7.93 13.85 -1.32
CA PRO A 40 7.31 12.57 -1.69
C PRO A 40 6.67 12.56 -3.08
N LYS A 41 6.06 13.68 -3.49
CA LYS A 41 5.44 13.84 -4.82
C LYS A 41 6.47 13.78 -5.95
N ASP A 42 7.67 14.33 -5.74
CA ASP A 42 8.72 14.38 -6.74
C ASP A 42 9.20 12.96 -7.05
N ILE A 43 9.29 12.10 -6.02
CA ILE A 43 9.65 10.69 -6.20
C ILE A 43 8.63 9.98 -7.09
N THR A 44 7.33 10.15 -6.80
CA THR A 44 6.27 9.51 -7.58
C THR A 44 6.22 10.05 -9.01
N GLU A 45 6.30 11.36 -9.19
CA GLU A 45 6.22 12.00 -10.52
C GLU A 45 7.41 11.60 -11.40
N ARG A 46 8.64 11.68 -10.87
CA ARG A 46 9.85 11.29 -11.62
C ARG A 46 9.93 9.78 -11.88
N ALA A 47 9.38 8.95 -10.99
CA ALA A 47 9.28 7.51 -11.21
C ALA A 47 8.28 7.17 -12.35
N LEU A 48 7.13 7.84 -12.37
CA LEU A 48 6.10 7.63 -13.40
C LEU A 48 6.51 8.19 -14.77
N ALA A 49 7.25 9.30 -14.78
CA ALA A 49 7.81 9.89 -16.00
C ALA A 49 9.07 9.16 -16.52
N ASP A 50 9.54 8.13 -15.80
CA ASP A 50 10.79 7.41 -16.08
C ASP A 50 12.03 8.31 -16.21
N SER A 51 12.02 9.47 -15.55
CA SER A 51 13.08 10.49 -15.64
C SER A 51 14.12 10.38 -14.53
N CYS A 52 13.92 9.48 -13.56
CA CYS A 52 14.81 9.26 -12.42
C CYS A 52 14.84 7.77 -12.05
N THR A 53 15.96 7.11 -12.35
CA THR A 53 16.16 5.67 -12.07
C THR A 53 16.10 5.36 -10.57
N ASP A 54 16.67 6.22 -9.72
CA ASP A 54 16.63 6.07 -8.26
C ASP A 54 15.21 6.20 -7.71
N CYS A 55 14.42 7.14 -8.25
CA CYS A 55 13.03 7.37 -7.87
C CYS A 55 12.16 6.17 -8.27
N ARG A 56 12.36 5.65 -9.49
CA ARG A 56 11.69 4.44 -9.96
C ARG A 56 12.06 3.22 -9.10
N ARG A 57 13.33 3.08 -8.71
CA ARG A 57 13.79 2.02 -7.81
C ARG A 57 13.19 2.15 -6.41
N ALA A 58 13.07 3.36 -5.88
CA ALA A 58 12.43 3.63 -4.59
C ALA A 58 10.95 3.22 -4.62
N LEU A 59 10.22 3.59 -5.69
CA LEU A 59 8.80 3.24 -5.85
C LEU A 59 8.60 1.73 -6.05
N SER A 60 9.49 1.06 -6.80
CA SER A 60 9.47 -0.40 -6.94
C SER A 60 9.70 -1.12 -5.60
N LEU A 61 10.69 -0.68 -4.80
CA LEU A 61 10.93 -1.23 -3.47
C LEU A 61 9.76 -1.01 -2.53
N PHE A 62 9.15 0.18 -2.56
CA PHE A 62 7.96 0.49 -1.79
C PHE A 62 6.85 -0.54 -2.06
N CYS A 63 6.57 -0.84 -3.33
CA CYS A 63 5.52 -1.80 -3.71
C CYS A 63 5.84 -3.23 -3.19
N VAL A 64 7.09 -3.67 -3.31
CA VAL A 64 7.53 -4.99 -2.82
C VAL A 64 7.44 -5.07 -1.29
N ILE A 65 7.91 -4.04 -0.57
CA ILE A 65 7.85 -4.00 0.90
C ILE A 65 6.39 -3.98 1.36
N MET A 66 5.52 -3.26 0.67
CA MET A 66 4.09 -3.22 0.98
C MET A 66 3.45 -4.59 0.80
N GLY A 67 3.81 -5.33 -0.26
CA GLY A 67 3.39 -6.72 -0.47
C GLY A 67 3.81 -7.61 0.69
N ARG A 68 5.11 -7.59 1.04
CA ARG A 68 5.64 -8.38 2.16
C ARG A 68 4.95 -8.07 3.48
N PHE A 69 4.70 -6.80 3.75
CA PHE A 69 4.00 -6.35 4.96
C PHE A 69 2.57 -6.89 5.01
N GLY A 70 1.81 -6.76 3.91
CA GLY A 70 0.46 -7.33 3.82
C GLY A 70 0.44 -8.85 4.02
N GLY A 71 1.39 -9.58 3.43
CA GLY A 71 1.46 -11.03 3.60
C GLY A 71 1.80 -11.44 5.03
N ASN A 72 2.57 -10.63 5.77
CA ASN A 72 2.82 -10.87 7.19
C ASN A 72 1.55 -10.70 8.03
N LEU A 73 0.76 -9.65 7.77
CA LEU A 73 -0.53 -9.45 8.44
C LEU A 73 -1.49 -10.61 8.17
N ALA A 74 -1.51 -11.09 6.92
CA ALA A 74 -2.36 -12.21 6.52
C ALA A 74 -2.02 -13.51 7.27
N LEU A 75 -0.73 -13.80 7.46
CA LEU A 75 -0.28 -14.94 8.25
C LEU A 75 -0.57 -14.79 9.73
N ASN A 76 -0.36 -13.59 10.29
CA ASN A 76 -0.53 -13.36 11.73
C ASN A 76 -1.98 -13.50 12.21
N LEU A 77 -2.96 -13.16 11.36
CA LEU A 77 -4.38 -13.10 11.76
C LEU A 77 -5.29 -14.07 11.00
N GLY A 78 -4.77 -14.83 10.02
CA GLY A 78 -5.59 -15.72 9.20
C GLY A 78 -6.67 -14.96 8.41
N THR A 79 -6.28 -13.91 7.69
CA THR A 79 -7.23 -12.94 7.10
C THR A 79 -7.89 -13.44 5.80
N PHE A 80 -8.56 -14.58 5.83
CA PHE A 80 -9.22 -15.16 4.65
C PHE A 80 -10.36 -14.30 4.09
N GLY A 81 -10.94 -13.42 4.91
CA GLY A 81 -11.89 -12.40 4.46
C GLY A 81 -11.28 -11.32 3.54
N GLY A 82 -9.96 -11.30 3.41
CA GLY A 82 -9.21 -10.41 2.53
C GLY A 82 -8.36 -9.38 3.28
N VAL A 83 -7.39 -8.83 2.54
CA VAL A 83 -6.53 -7.73 3.00
C VAL A 83 -6.89 -6.48 2.23
N TYR A 84 -7.18 -5.40 2.94
CA TYR A 84 -7.60 -4.13 2.33
C TYR A 84 -6.51 -3.08 2.51
N ILE A 85 -6.10 -2.48 1.40
CA ILE A 85 -5.18 -1.35 1.39
C ILE A 85 -6.04 -0.08 1.37
N ALA A 86 -6.07 0.60 2.51
CA ALA A 86 -6.55 1.97 2.59
C ALA A 86 -5.40 2.89 2.17
N GLY A 87 -5.54 3.61 1.06
CA GLY A 87 -4.42 4.32 0.45
C GLY A 87 -4.70 5.79 0.15
N GLY A 88 -3.84 6.67 0.67
CA GLY A 88 -3.73 8.06 0.21
C GLY A 88 -2.80 8.22 -1.00
N ILE A 89 -1.58 7.66 -0.92
CA ILE A 89 -0.57 7.84 -1.98
C ILE A 89 -0.69 6.84 -3.14
N VAL A 90 -1.06 5.58 -2.86
CA VAL A 90 -1.09 4.50 -3.89
C VAL A 90 -2.02 4.80 -5.06
N PRO A 91 -3.23 5.38 -4.85
CA PRO A 91 -4.08 5.77 -5.97
C PRO A 91 -3.42 6.67 -7.02
N ARG A 92 -2.41 7.47 -6.63
CA ARG A 92 -1.69 8.39 -7.54
C ARG A 92 -0.75 7.67 -8.51
N PHE A 93 -0.42 6.40 -8.25
CA PHE A 93 0.46 5.58 -9.08
C PHE A 93 -0.12 4.16 -9.28
N MET A 94 -1.44 4.07 -9.40
CA MET A 94 -2.17 2.78 -9.44
C MET A 94 -1.67 1.84 -10.53
N GLU A 95 -1.43 2.34 -11.75
CA GLU A 95 -0.98 1.51 -12.86
C GLU A 95 0.45 0.98 -12.64
N PHE A 96 1.33 1.81 -12.06
CA PHE A 96 2.65 1.36 -11.62
C PHE A 96 2.53 0.28 -10.54
N PHE A 97 1.62 0.44 -9.59
CA PHE A 97 1.39 -0.51 -8.51
C PHE A 97 0.88 -1.87 -9.03
N LYS A 98 -0.08 -1.88 -9.97
CA LYS A 98 -0.56 -3.09 -10.64
C LYS A 98 0.52 -3.83 -11.44
N ALA A 99 1.45 -3.08 -12.04
CA ALA A 99 2.58 -3.62 -12.78
C ALA A 99 3.78 -4.00 -11.89
N SER A 100 3.74 -3.68 -10.59
CA SER A 100 4.83 -3.92 -9.65
C SER A 100 4.88 -5.38 -9.17
N GLY A 101 5.97 -5.73 -8.47
CA GLY A 101 6.11 -7.03 -7.79
C GLY A 101 5.30 -7.18 -6.49
N PHE A 102 4.29 -6.34 -6.23
CA PHE A 102 3.52 -6.35 -4.97
C PHE A 102 2.95 -7.74 -4.66
N ARG A 103 2.25 -8.38 -5.62
CA ARG A 103 1.56 -9.65 -5.34
C ARG A 103 2.53 -10.80 -5.16
N ALA A 104 3.56 -10.89 -6.01
CA ALA A 104 4.64 -11.85 -5.83
C ALA A 104 5.28 -11.71 -4.44
N ALA A 105 5.52 -10.47 -3.98
CA ALA A 105 6.10 -10.19 -2.67
C ALA A 105 5.15 -10.45 -1.49
N PHE A 106 3.83 -10.34 -1.70
CA PHE A 106 2.81 -10.75 -0.73
C PHE A 106 2.84 -12.26 -0.50
N GLU A 107 2.96 -13.03 -1.58
CA GLU A 107 3.00 -14.50 -1.55
C GLU A 107 4.39 -15.08 -1.22
N ASP A 108 5.45 -14.26 -1.17
CA ASP A 108 6.83 -14.63 -0.83
C ASP A 108 6.97 -14.98 0.66
N LYS A 109 6.43 -16.15 1.04
CA LYS A 109 6.35 -16.68 2.41
C LYS A 109 6.89 -18.11 2.54
N GLY A 110 7.77 -18.52 1.63
CA GLY A 110 8.35 -19.86 1.60
C GLY A 110 7.28 -20.94 1.60
N ARG A 111 7.36 -21.90 2.54
CA ARG A 111 6.36 -22.97 2.69
C ARG A 111 4.93 -22.50 2.98
N PHE A 112 4.75 -21.25 3.42
CA PHE A 112 3.44 -20.64 3.66
C PHE A 112 2.88 -19.90 2.44
N LYS A 113 3.55 -19.99 1.27
CA LYS A 113 3.06 -19.38 0.03
C LYS A 113 1.62 -19.80 -0.29
N ASP A 114 1.33 -21.10 -0.22
CA ASP A 114 -0.01 -21.63 -0.52
C ASP A 114 -1.07 -21.13 0.46
N TYR A 115 -0.70 -20.86 1.72
CA TYR A 115 -1.62 -20.34 2.74
C TYR A 115 -2.15 -18.95 2.37
N VAL A 116 -1.27 -18.07 1.87
CA VAL A 116 -1.65 -16.69 1.54
C VAL A 116 -2.10 -16.50 0.08
N ARG A 117 -1.88 -17.50 -0.78
CA ARG A 117 -2.18 -17.41 -2.23
C ARG A 117 -3.65 -17.12 -2.51
N GLU A 118 -4.56 -17.70 -1.75
CA GLU A 118 -6.00 -17.52 -1.99
C GLU A 118 -6.57 -16.28 -1.29
N ILE A 119 -5.79 -15.62 -0.43
CA ILE A 119 -6.23 -14.41 0.27
C ILE A 119 -6.28 -13.25 -0.72
N PRO A 120 -7.47 -12.67 -0.97
CA PRO A 120 -7.60 -11.54 -1.89
C PRO A 120 -7.03 -10.26 -1.27
N VAL A 121 -6.46 -9.41 -2.13
CA VAL A 121 -6.04 -8.06 -1.75
C VAL A 121 -6.89 -7.06 -2.52
N PHE A 122 -7.35 -6.02 -1.84
CA PHE A 122 -8.21 -4.99 -2.40
C PHE A 122 -7.63 -3.59 -2.18
N MET A 123 -7.79 -2.70 -3.16
CA MET A 123 -7.63 -1.27 -2.92
C MET A 123 -8.98 -0.67 -2.55
N ILE A 124 -9.03 0.09 -1.47
CA ILE A 124 -10.19 0.92 -1.17
C ILE A 124 -10.11 2.18 -2.06
N THR A 125 -11.04 2.32 -3.00
CA THR A 125 -11.13 3.46 -3.93
C THR A 125 -12.28 4.42 -3.58
N HIS A 126 -13.06 4.10 -2.55
CA HIS A 126 -14.12 4.99 -2.05
C HIS A 126 -13.51 6.35 -1.66
N SER A 127 -14.21 7.46 -1.94
CA SER A 127 -13.70 8.82 -1.74
C SER A 127 -13.53 9.17 -0.25
N GLN A 128 -14.46 8.71 0.58
CA GLN A 128 -14.51 9.05 2.01
C GLN A 128 -14.74 7.81 2.89
N PRO A 129 -13.85 6.80 2.85
CA PRO A 129 -14.04 5.55 3.58
C PRO A 129 -14.02 5.77 5.10
N GLY A 130 -13.31 6.80 5.58
CA GLY A 130 -13.31 7.19 6.99
C GLY A 130 -14.65 7.70 7.49
N LEU A 131 -15.34 8.55 6.72
CA LEU A 131 -16.68 9.04 7.08
C LEU A 131 -17.72 7.92 7.02
N LEU A 132 -17.64 7.07 5.99
CA LEU A 132 -18.49 5.89 5.86
C LEU A 132 -18.32 4.95 7.07
N GLY A 133 -17.09 4.67 7.46
CA GLY A 133 -16.77 3.84 8.63
C GLY A 133 -17.23 4.45 9.94
N ALA A 134 -17.05 5.76 10.13
CA ALA A 134 -17.52 6.48 11.31
C ALA A 134 -19.05 6.41 11.46
N GLY A 135 -19.78 6.62 10.36
CA GLY A 135 -21.24 6.49 10.34
C GLY A 135 -21.71 5.05 10.61
N ALA A 136 -21.04 4.05 10.04
CA ALA A 136 -21.34 2.65 10.29
C ALA A 136 -21.11 2.28 11.77
N HIS A 137 -20.00 2.71 12.35
CA HIS A 137 -19.70 2.50 13.76
C HIS A 137 -20.75 3.15 14.68
N LEU A 138 -21.12 4.41 14.42
CA LEU A 138 -22.15 5.10 15.19
C LEU A 138 -23.51 4.39 15.13
N ARG A 139 -23.93 3.93 13.94
CA ARG A 139 -25.17 3.16 13.76
C ARG A 139 -25.17 1.88 14.61
N GLN A 140 -24.07 1.13 14.59
CA GLN A 140 -23.93 -0.07 15.42
C GLN A 140 -24.03 0.24 16.91
N THR A 141 -23.35 1.31 17.37
CA THR A 141 -23.38 1.77 18.76
C THR A 141 -24.80 2.16 19.19
N LEU A 142 -25.60 2.72 18.29
CA LEU A 142 -27.00 3.09 18.52
C LEU A 142 -27.98 1.91 18.34
N GLY A 143 -27.50 0.69 18.07
CA GLY A 143 -28.34 -0.48 17.81
C GLY A 143 -29.10 -0.43 16.48
N ILE A 144 -28.72 0.48 15.58
CA ILE A 144 -29.32 0.60 14.24
C ILE A 144 -28.66 -0.44 13.33
N PRO A 145 -29.42 -1.38 12.73
CA PRO A 145 -28.84 -2.40 11.87
C PRO A 145 -28.13 -1.76 10.69
N LEU A 146 -26.99 -2.34 10.30
CA LEU A 146 -26.32 -2.06 9.04
C LEU A 146 -27.09 -2.74 7.89
N THR A 147 -28.37 -2.42 7.73
CA THR A 147 -29.12 -2.80 6.53
C THR A 147 -28.46 -2.09 5.35
N PRO A 148 -28.28 -2.77 4.19
CA PRO A 148 -27.80 -2.11 2.99
C PRO A 148 -28.94 -1.25 2.42
N THR A 149 -29.18 -0.10 3.05
CA THR A 149 -29.95 1.03 2.49
C THR A 149 -29.13 1.81 1.45
N LEU A 150 -28.01 1.23 0.97
CA LEU A 150 -27.30 1.77 -0.17
C LEU A 150 -28.18 1.57 -1.41
N SER A 151 -28.54 2.69 -2.04
CA SER A 151 -29.08 2.69 -3.39
C SER A 151 -28.15 1.88 -4.31
N GLN A 152 -28.67 1.29 -5.40
CA GLN A 152 -27.84 0.52 -6.35
C GLN A 152 -26.59 1.30 -6.80
N ARG A 153 -26.69 2.63 -6.95
CA ARG A 153 -25.57 3.52 -7.27
C ARG A 153 -24.45 3.49 -6.23
N GLU A 154 -24.77 3.52 -4.93
CA GLU A 154 -23.76 3.55 -3.87
C GLU A 154 -23.04 2.21 -3.69
N ARG A 155 -23.66 1.09 -4.06
CA ARG A 155 -23.01 -0.24 -4.10
C ARG A 155 -21.95 -0.33 -5.18
N GLU A 156 -22.21 0.21 -6.37
CA GLU A 156 -21.24 0.25 -7.47
C GLU A 156 -20.05 1.17 -7.16
N LEU A 157 -20.30 2.29 -6.47
CA LEU A 157 -19.26 3.26 -6.05
C LEU A 157 -18.43 2.82 -4.83
N SER A 158 -18.93 1.88 -4.01
CA SER A 158 -18.28 1.45 -2.77
C SER A 158 -17.61 0.08 -2.83
N ALA A 159 -17.83 -0.69 -3.89
CA ALA A 159 -17.18 -1.98 -4.07
C ALA A 159 -15.66 -1.77 -4.17
N PRO A 160 -14.85 -2.32 -3.25
CA PRO A 160 -13.41 -2.24 -3.36
C PRO A 160 -12.98 -2.98 -4.63
N ALA A 161 -12.24 -2.29 -5.50
CA ALA A 161 -11.73 -2.93 -6.71
C ALA A 161 -10.75 -4.04 -6.31
N ARG A 162 -11.01 -5.26 -6.78
CA ARG A 162 -10.05 -6.36 -6.63
C ARG A 162 -8.76 -5.93 -7.30
N LEU A 163 -7.67 -6.00 -6.53
CA LEU A 163 -6.38 -5.56 -7.01
C LEU A 163 -5.80 -6.66 -7.90
N GLU A 164 -6.04 -6.57 -9.21
CA GLU A 164 -5.37 -7.42 -10.20
C GLU A 164 -3.94 -6.91 -10.43
N VAL A 165 -3.03 -7.35 -9.58
CA VAL A 165 -1.59 -7.13 -9.76
C VAL A 165 -1.03 -8.32 -10.54
N LYS A 166 -0.16 -8.05 -11.52
CA LYS A 166 0.53 -9.11 -12.25
C LYS A 166 1.27 -10.04 -11.28
N ARG A 167 1.04 -11.34 -11.41
CA ARG A 167 1.78 -12.38 -10.69
C ARG A 167 3.18 -12.51 -11.26
#